data_AF-A0A2U1L044-F1
#
_entry.id   AF-A0A2U1L044-F1
#
_cell.length_a   1.000
_cell.length_b   1.000
_cell.length_c   1.000
_cell.angle_alpha   90.00
_cell.angle_beta   90.00
_cell.angle_gamma   90.00
#
_symmetry.space_group_name_H-M   'P 1'
#
loop_
_entity.id
_entity.type
_entity.pdbx_description
1 polymer ?
#
loop_
_entity_poly.entity_id
_entity_poly.type
_entity_poly.pdbx_seq_one_letter_code
_entity_poly.pdbx_strand_id
1 'polypeptide(L)'
;MSVVSELSRSSVGLLRGQLPAKFSHPRRHFNRSCCRASWQELAGVLVFSAIPFTAVKAIANSPLGETLQTRMQETKKLALRNAKAYQSLAQNAKKDRDTYMEYKFFANYELDSFWYGEERPRWLGPIPFEYPTYLDGDLPGDYGFDIAGLSQDPVAFKRYYK
;
A
#
# COMPACT_ATOMS: atom_id res chain seq x y z
N MET A 1 23.42 -42.31 48.90
CA MET A 1 22.44 -43.40 48.73
C MET A 1 21.93 -43.30 47.29
N SER A 2 22.55 -44.05 46.38
CA SER A 2 22.06 -45.33 45.85
C SER A 2 20.98 -45.07 44.78
N VAL A 3 21.30 -45.18 43.47
CA VAL A 3 21.29 -46.43 42.65
C VAL A 3 19.85 -46.83 42.33
N VAL A 4 19.34 -47.17 41.13
CA VAL A 4 19.79 -47.41 39.73
C VAL A 4 18.49 -47.86 38.98
N SER A 5 18.36 -47.55 37.67
CA SER A 5 17.57 -48.22 36.58
C SER A 5 16.07 -48.57 36.77
N GLU A 6 15.18 -48.64 35.77
CA GLU A 6 15.12 -49.45 34.53
C GLU A 6 14.18 -48.74 33.52
N LEU A 7 14.50 -48.50 32.24
CA LEU A 7 14.67 -49.43 31.10
C LEU A 7 13.50 -50.42 30.88
N SER A 8 12.42 -49.96 30.23
CA SER A 8 11.50 -50.84 29.52
C SER A 8 11.98 -51.07 28.09
N ARG A 9 12.40 -52.31 27.83
CA ARG A 9 12.79 -52.86 26.53
C ARG A 9 11.55 -53.26 25.73
N SER A 10 11.57 -53.03 24.42
CA SER A 10 11.05 -53.97 23.42
C SER A 10 11.34 -53.42 22.02
N SER A 11 11.77 -54.14 20.99
CA SER A 11 12.46 -55.42 20.81
C SER A 11 12.90 -55.33 19.35
N VAL A 12 14.22 -55.36 19.10
CA VAL A 12 14.78 -55.25 17.75
C VAL A 12 14.73 -56.64 17.12
N GLY A 13 13.69 -56.89 16.33
CA GLY A 13 13.51 -58.10 15.53
C GLY A 13 14.11 -57.93 14.14
N LEU A 14 15.34 -58.40 13.97
CA LEU A 14 16.02 -58.59 12.69
C LEU A 14 15.39 -59.82 11.98
N LEU A 15 14.72 -59.61 10.85
CA LEU A 15 14.41 -60.69 9.89
C LEU A 15 14.91 -60.33 8.50
N ARG A 16 16.03 -60.96 8.18
CA ARG A 16 16.65 -61.12 6.87
C ARG A 16 15.82 -62.16 6.10
N GLY A 17 15.26 -61.81 4.95
CA GLY A 17 14.46 -62.77 4.18
C GLY A 17 13.98 -62.26 2.83
N GLN A 18 14.81 -62.52 1.81
CA GLN A 18 14.45 -62.83 0.41
C GLN A 18 13.65 -61.83 -0.43
N LEU A 19 14.35 -61.36 -1.47
CA LEU A 19 13.84 -60.68 -2.66
C LEU A 19 12.69 -61.47 -3.32
N PRO A 20 11.50 -60.88 -3.50
CA PRO A 20 10.54 -61.39 -4.45
C PRO A 20 10.88 -60.90 -5.87
N ALA A 21 10.47 -61.73 -6.82
CA ALA A 21 10.85 -61.74 -8.22
C ALA A 21 10.74 -60.39 -8.96
N LYS A 22 11.62 -60.27 -9.96
CA LYS A 22 11.67 -59.23 -10.99
C LYS A 22 10.27 -58.99 -11.58
N PHE A 23 9.59 -57.94 -11.10
CA PHE A 23 8.45 -57.37 -11.81
C PHE A 23 9.01 -56.51 -12.94
N SER A 24 9.09 -57.12 -14.12
CA SER A 24 9.30 -56.45 -15.39
C SER A 24 8.24 -55.37 -15.54
N HIS A 25 8.58 -54.12 -15.22
CA HIS A 25 7.72 -52.99 -15.54
C HIS A 25 7.72 -52.86 -17.06
N PRO A 26 6.56 -52.94 -17.74
CA PRO A 26 6.51 -52.58 -19.14
C PRO A 26 6.99 -51.13 -19.22
N ARG A 27 8.01 -50.89 -20.05
CA ARG A 27 8.44 -49.54 -20.42
C ARG A 27 7.18 -48.81 -20.87
N ARG A 28 6.66 -47.92 -20.03
CA ARG A 28 5.72 -46.89 -20.46
C ARG A 28 6.52 -46.05 -21.45
N HIS A 29 6.32 -46.33 -22.73
CA HIS A 29 6.61 -45.35 -23.75
C HIS A 29 5.85 -44.10 -23.30
N PHE A 30 6.60 -43.08 -22.90
CA PHE A 30 6.10 -41.72 -22.98
C PHE A 30 5.77 -41.53 -24.46
N ASN A 31 4.52 -41.83 -24.82
CA ASN A 31 3.88 -41.11 -25.89
C ASN A 31 3.98 -39.67 -25.42
N ARG A 32 4.99 -38.97 -25.95
CA ARG A 32 4.87 -37.54 -26.18
C ARG A 32 3.53 -37.44 -26.89
N SER A 33 2.50 -37.06 -26.13
CA SER A 33 1.36 -36.39 -26.71
C SER A 33 1.99 -35.13 -27.28
N CYS A 34 2.54 -35.27 -28.49
CA CYS A 34 2.75 -34.17 -29.39
C CYS A 34 1.35 -33.60 -29.49
N CYS A 35 1.13 -32.50 -28.77
CA CYS A 35 -0.06 -31.70 -28.94
C CYS A 35 -0.10 -31.36 -30.42
N ARG A 36 -0.79 -32.19 -31.21
CA ARG A 36 -1.22 -31.86 -32.56
C ARG A 36 -2.40 -30.91 -32.40
N ALA A 37 -2.15 -29.77 -31.76
CA ALA A 37 -2.97 -28.62 -32.02
C ALA A 37 -2.80 -28.37 -33.52
N SER A 38 -3.90 -28.38 -34.27
CA SER A 38 -3.80 -28.11 -35.69
C SER A 38 -3.23 -26.69 -35.85
N TRP A 39 -2.41 -26.45 -36.88
CA TRP A 39 -1.94 -25.09 -37.18
C TRP A 39 -3.12 -24.10 -37.32
N GLN A 40 -4.31 -24.60 -37.65
CA GLN A 40 -5.55 -23.85 -37.74
C GLN A 40 -6.09 -23.46 -36.36
N GLU A 41 -6.02 -24.34 -35.35
CA GLU A 41 -6.38 -24.03 -33.96
C GLU A 41 -5.41 -23.01 -33.34
N LEU A 42 -4.11 -23.16 -33.59
CA LEU A 42 -3.11 -22.19 -33.12
C LEU A 42 -3.24 -20.83 -33.82
N ALA A 43 -3.51 -20.82 -35.13
CA ALA A 43 -3.79 -19.59 -35.86
C ALA A 43 -5.08 -18.91 -35.36
N GLY A 44 -6.13 -19.68 -35.09
CA GLY A 44 -7.38 -19.17 -34.51
C GLY A 44 -7.17 -18.51 -33.15
N VAL A 45 -6.42 -19.14 -32.24
CA VAL A 45 -6.06 -18.57 -30.94
C VAL A 45 -5.15 -17.35 -31.08
N LEU A 46 -4.20 -17.35 -32.02
CA LEU A 46 -3.33 -16.20 -32.29
C LEU A 46 -4.12 -15.01 -32.84
N VAL A 47 -5.07 -15.26 -33.74
CA VAL A 47 -5.96 -14.25 -34.33
C VAL A 47 -6.91 -13.70 -33.27
N PHE A 48 -7.54 -14.55 -32.44
CA PHE A 48 -8.43 -14.10 -31.37
C PHE A 48 -7.70 -13.39 -30.20
N SER A 49 -6.40 -13.66 -30.01
CA SER A 49 -5.57 -12.97 -29.01
C SER A 49 -4.85 -11.73 -29.55
N ALA A 50 -4.57 -11.65 -30.84
CA ALA A 50 -3.88 -10.51 -31.46
C ALA A 50 -4.83 -9.40 -31.96
N ILE A 51 -6.07 -9.74 -32.33
CA ILE A 51 -7.08 -8.77 -32.82
C ILE A 51 -7.47 -7.69 -31.79
N PRO A 52 -7.55 -7.93 -30.46
CA PRO A 52 -7.87 -6.86 -29.51
C PRO A 52 -6.82 -5.76 -29.51
N PHE A 53 -5.53 -6.12 -29.54
CA PHE A 53 -4.43 -5.17 -29.44
C PHE A 53 -4.20 -4.39 -30.73
N THR A 54 -4.48 -4.97 -31.90
CA THR A 54 -4.39 -4.24 -33.18
C THR A 54 -5.47 -3.17 -33.29
N ALA A 55 -6.70 -3.46 -32.86
CA ALA A 55 -7.77 -2.47 -32.80
C ALA A 55 -7.45 -1.33 -31.82
N VAL A 56 -6.99 -1.66 -30.60
CA VAL A 56 -6.55 -0.65 -29.61
C VAL A 56 -5.38 0.19 -30.15
N LYS A 57 -4.43 -0.42 -30.88
CA LYS A 57 -3.32 0.29 -31.51
C LYS A 57 -3.78 1.19 -32.66
N ALA A 58 -4.75 0.76 -33.47
CA ALA A 58 -5.34 1.59 -34.52
C ALA A 58 -6.08 2.80 -33.92
N ILE A 59 -6.80 2.61 -32.81
CA ILE A 59 -7.45 3.69 -32.07
C ILE A 59 -6.43 4.65 -31.46
N ALA A 60 -5.35 4.13 -30.86
CA ALA A 60 -4.28 4.97 -30.29
C ALA A 60 -3.57 5.83 -31.34
N ASN A 61 -3.38 5.28 -32.56
CA ASN A 61 -2.77 6.00 -33.69
C ASN A 61 -3.78 6.82 -34.51
N SER A 62 -5.05 6.90 -34.09
CA SER A 62 -6.09 7.68 -34.76
C SER A 62 -6.14 9.11 -34.24
N PRO A 63 -6.80 10.04 -34.95
CA PRO A 63 -7.00 11.42 -34.47
C PRO A 63 -7.72 11.51 -33.11
N LEU A 64 -8.61 10.56 -32.82
CA LEU A 64 -9.29 10.47 -31.53
C LEU A 64 -8.31 10.08 -30.41
N GLY A 65 -7.41 9.14 -30.68
CA GLY A 65 -6.38 8.69 -29.74
C GLY A 65 -5.40 9.81 -29.39
N GLU A 66 -4.94 10.57 -30.40
CA GLU A 66 -4.07 11.74 -30.20
C GLU A 66 -4.76 12.82 -29.36
N THR A 67 -6.03 13.10 -29.66
CA THR A 67 -6.83 14.07 -28.89
C THR A 67 -6.95 13.63 -27.43
N LEU A 68 -7.26 12.36 -27.19
CA LEU A 68 -7.38 11.79 -25.86
C LEU A 68 -6.05 11.84 -25.08
N GLN A 69 -4.94 11.50 -25.74
CA GLN A 69 -3.61 11.56 -25.15
C GLN A 69 -3.22 12.99 -24.79
N THR A 70 -3.54 13.96 -25.66
CA THR A 70 -3.30 15.39 -25.41
C THR A 70 -4.06 15.83 -24.16
N ARG A 71 -5.36 15.52 -24.06
CA ARG A 71 -6.16 15.82 -22.87
C ARG A 71 -5.58 15.19 -21.61
N MET A 72 -5.16 13.94 -21.68
CA MET A 72 -4.53 13.25 -20.54
C MET A 72 -3.22 13.92 -20.11
N GLN A 73 -2.40 14.37 -21.06
CA GLN A 73 -1.16 15.07 -20.76
C GLN A 73 -1.43 16.47 -20.19
N GLU A 74 -2.44 17.18 -20.71
CA GLU A 74 -2.89 18.47 -20.19
C GLU A 74 -3.38 18.34 -18.74
N THR A 75 -4.25 17.37 -18.47
CA THR A 75 -4.76 17.13 -17.10
C THR A 75 -3.63 16.72 -16.16
N LYS A 76 -2.70 15.87 -16.60
CA LYS A 76 -1.50 15.52 -15.83
C LYS A 76 -0.64 16.75 -15.53
N LYS A 77 -0.38 17.62 -16.53
CA LYS A 77 0.39 18.86 -16.35
C LYS A 77 -0.32 19.85 -15.43
N LEU A 78 -1.65 19.93 -15.51
CA LEU A 78 -2.47 20.76 -14.64
C LEU A 78 -2.43 20.25 -13.20
N ALA A 79 -2.64 18.95 -12.99
CA ALA A 79 -2.55 18.32 -11.68
C ALA A 79 -1.16 18.51 -11.06
N LEU A 80 -0.08 18.38 -11.84
CA LEU A 80 1.28 18.65 -11.37
C LEU A 80 1.50 20.12 -11.00
N ARG A 81 0.96 21.07 -11.77
CA ARG A 81 1.03 22.50 -11.43
C ARG A 81 0.28 22.80 -10.13
N ASN A 82 -0.93 22.29 -9.99
CA ASN A 82 -1.74 22.46 -8.79
C ASN A 82 -1.05 21.84 -7.58
N ALA A 83 -0.52 20.63 -7.70
CA ALA A 83 0.24 19.97 -6.64
C ALA A 83 1.44 20.81 -6.19
N LYS A 84 2.21 21.36 -7.14
CA LYS A 84 3.33 22.28 -6.82
C LYS A 84 2.85 23.55 -6.12
N ALA A 85 1.75 24.13 -6.56
CA ALA A 85 1.15 25.29 -5.91
C ALA A 85 0.76 24.98 -4.46
N TYR A 86 0.06 23.85 -4.23
CA TYR A 86 -0.28 23.39 -2.88
C TYR A 86 0.95 23.10 -2.01
N GLN A 87 2.02 22.54 -2.60
CA GLN A 87 3.28 22.34 -1.88
C GLN A 87 3.91 23.67 -1.45
N SER A 88 3.96 24.68 -2.33
CA SER A 88 4.48 26.00 -1.97
C SER A 88 3.63 26.68 -0.89
N LEU A 89 2.30 26.57 -0.98
CA LEU A 89 1.38 27.12 0.03
C LEU A 89 1.58 26.43 1.38
N ALA A 90 1.68 25.09 1.40
CA ALA A 90 1.95 24.33 2.61
C ALA A 90 3.32 24.66 3.22
N GLN A 91 4.35 24.90 2.39
CA GLN A 91 5.66 25.34 2.87
C GLN A 91 5.60 26.73 3.49
N ASN A 92 4.84 27.66 2.90
CA ASN A 92 4.66 28.99 3.47
C ASN A 92 3.91 28.91 4.81
N ALA A 93 2.81 28.15 4.89
CA ALA A 93 2.09 27.95 6.16
C ALA A 93 2.98 27.34 7.26
N LYS A 94 3.91 26.43 6.91
CA LYS A 94 4.90 25.91 7.86
C LYS A 94 5.88 26.99 8.32
N LYS A 95 6.38 27.83 7.41
CA LYS A 95 7.26 28.95 7.76
C LYS A 95 6.55 29.96 8.64
N ASP A 96 5.29 30.27 8.36
CA ASP A 96 4.48 31.19 9.16
C ASP A 96 4.29 30.63 10.57
N ARG A 97 4.01 29.32 10.69
CA ARG A 97 4.00 28.61 11.98
C ARG A 97 5.36 28.65 12.68
N ASP A 98 6.45 28.36 11.97
CA ASP A 98 7.82 28.40 12.53
C ASP A 98 8.16 29.79 13.07
N THR A 99 7.87 30.83 12.27
CA THR A 99 8.08 32.23 12.61
C THR A 99 7.21 32.63 13.81
N TYR A 100 5.96 32.18 13.84
CA TYR A 100 5.08 32.39 14.99
C TYR A 100 5.63 31.74 16.25
N MET A 101 6.12 30.49 16.19
CA MET A 101 6.68 29.85 17.38
C MET A 101 7.91 30.61 17.92
N GLU A 102 8.68 31.26 17.05
CA GLU A 102 9.77 32.15 17.43
C GLU A 102 9.28 33.44 18.11
N TYR A 103 8.22 34.07 17.58
CA TYR A 103 7.68 35.35 18.10
C TYR A 103 6.66 35.22 19.24
N LYS A 104 5.94 34.10 19.37
CA LYS A 104 4.97 33.79 20.45
C LYS A 104 5.62 33.87 21.82
N PHE A 105 6.94 33.61 21.90
CA PHE A 105 7.71 33.72 23.14
C PHE A 105 7.94 35.18 23.58
N PHE A 106 7.88 36.15 22.65
CA PHE A 106 8.22 37.56 22.90
C PHE A 106 7.03 38.53 22.84
N ALA A 107 5.91 38.17 22.20
CA ALA A 107 4.70 38.99 22.16
C ALA A 107 3.43 38.15 21.91
N ASN A 108 2.28 38.60 22.42
CA ASN A 108 0.94 38.12 22.03
C ASN A 108 0.65 38.51 20.57
N TYR A 109 1.26 37.79 19.63
CA TYR A 109 1.02 37.94 18.20
C TYR A 109 -0.05 36.92 17.77
N GLU A 110 -0.94 37.31 16.86
CA GLU A 110 -2.02 36.44 16.37
C GLU A 110 -1.51 35.66 15.15
N LEU A 111 -1.62 34.33 15.18
CA LEU A 111 -1.27 33.48 14.03
C LEU A 111 -2.24 33.78 12.89
N ASP A 112 -1.73 34.30 11.76
CA ASP A 112 -2.53 34.58 10.56
C ASP A 112 -2.96 33.29 9.80
N SER A 113 -2.93 32.14 10.45
CA SER A 113 -3.23 30.84 9.85
C SER A 113 -4.51 30.25 10.44
N PHE A 114 -5.56 30.18 9.62
CA PHE A 114 -6.85 29.60 9.97
C PHE A 114 -6.80 28.15 10.51
N TRP A 115 -5.76 27.38 10.21
CA TRP A 115 -5.68 25.94 10.51
C TRP A 115 -4.95 25.57 11.80
N TYR A 116 -4.31 26.52 12.48
CA TYR A 116 -3.45 26.26 13.63
C TYR A 116 -3.88 27.08 14.85
N GLY A 117 -3.44 26.65 16.04
CA GLY A 117 -3.76 27.30 17.31
C GLY A 117 -5.15 26.95 17.86
N GLU A 118 -5.57 27.67 18.91
CA GLU A 118 -6.79 27.35 19.66
C GLU A 118 -8.08 27.64 18.87
N GLU A 119 -8.07 28.68 18.03
CA GLU A 119 -9.22 29.11 17.20
C GLU A 119 -9.38 28.31 15.89
N ARG A 120 -8.59 27.26 15.69
CA ARG A 120 -8.68 26.40 14.51
C ARG A 120 -10.05 25.72 14.36
N PRO A 121 -10.47 25.37 13.12
CA PRO A 121 -11.63 24.54 12.88
C PRO A 121 -11.57 23.23 13.65
N ARG A 122 -12.71 22.85 14.22
CA ARG A 122 -12.87 21.60 14.95
C ARG A 122 -13.67 20.59 14.13
N TRP A 123 -13.48 19.29 14.37
CA TRP A 123 -14.07 18.23 13.54
C TRP A 123 -15.60 18.18 13.60
N LEU A 124 -16.22 18.64 14.69
CA LEU A 124 -17.69 18.77 14.82
C LEU A 124 -18.22 20.16 14.43
N GLY A 125 -17.34 21.09 14.01
CA GLY A 125 -17.72 22.43 13.61
C GLY A 125 -18.45 23.20 14.73
N PRO A 126 -19.66 23.73 14.51
CA PRO A 126 -20.40 24.54 15.50
C PRO A 126 -20.95 23.78 16.70
N ILE A 127 -20.93 22.43 16.70
CA ILE A 127 -21.51 21.64 17.78
C ILE A 127 -20.58 21.72 19.00
N PRO A 128 -21.10 22.08 20.19
CA PRO A 128 -20.29 22.14 21.39
C PRO A 128 -19.80 20.73 21.75
N PHE A 129 -18.49 20.61 21.94
CA PHE A 129 -17.82 19.37 22.30
C PHE A 129 -16.61 19.69 23.17
N GLU A 130 -16.31 18.81 24.12
CA GLU A 130 -15.13 18.95 24.96
C GLU A 130 -13.91 18.39 24.22
N TYR A 131 -13.11 19.30 23.66
CA TYR A 131 -11.94 18.92 22.89
C TYR A 131 -10.77 18.54 23.81
N PRO A 132 -9.93 17.57 23.41
CA PRO A 132 -8.79 17.17 24.23
C PRO A 132 -7.76 18.28 24.37
N THR A 133 -7.24 18.49 25.58
CA THR A 133 -6.27 19.55 25.90
C THR A 133 -4.85 19.26 25.43
N TYR A 134 -4.54 18.04 25.01
CA TYR A 134 -3.24 17.68 24.43
C TYR A 134 -3.18 17.90 22.91
N LEU A 135 -4.27 18.38 22.30
CA LEU A 135 -4.36 18.73 20.88
C LEU A 135 -4.54 20.24 20.72
N ASP A 136 -3.42 20.96 20.79
CA ASP A 136 -3.40 22.43 20.81
C ASP A 136 -3.53 23.08 19.43
N GLY A 137 -3.53 22.29 18.34
CA GLY A 137 -3.54 22.84 16.98
C GLY A 137 -2.17 23.13 16.40
N ASP A 138 -1.10 22.62 16.99
CA ASP A 138 0.26 22.79 16.47
C ASP A 138 0.56 21.87 15.29
N LEU A 139 -0.20 20.79 15.16
CA LEU A 139 0.00 19.77 14.14
C LEU A 139 -0.85 20.04 12.90
N PRO A 140 -0.32 19.76 11.70
CA PRO A 140 -1.09 19.93 10.48
C PRO A 140 -2.30 18.97 10.47
N GLY A 141 -3.49 19.52 10.26
CA GLY A 141 -4.73 18.75 10.25
C GLY A 141 -5.24 18.36 11.63
N ASP A 142 -4.76 19.01 12.70
CA ASP A 142 -5.35 18.87 14.01
C ASP A 142 -6.74 19.52 14.03
N TYR A 143 -7.79 18.69 14.04
CA TYR A 143 -9.19 19.11 14.22
C TYR A 143 -9.71 18.77 15.64
N GLY A 144 -8.83 18.36 16.55
CA GLY A 144 -9.18 18.00 17.92
C GLY A 144 -9.91 16.66 18.00
N PHE A 145 -9.68 15.78 17.01
CA PHE A 145 -10.30 14.46 16.95
C PHE A 145 -9.42 13.43 17.65
N ASP A 146 -9.76 13.09 18.88
CA ASP A 146 -9.21 11.90 19.57
C ASP A 146 -10.19 11.33 20.59
N ILE A 147 -11.19 10.60 20.10
CA ILE A 147 -12.20 9.97 20.96
C ILE A 147 -11.61 8.80 21.76
N ALA A 148 -10.59 8.14 21.20
CA ALA A 148 -9.99 6.94 21.78
C ALA A 148 -8.79 7.26 22.71
N GLY A 149 -8.33 8.51 22.77
CA GLY A 149 -7.19 8.93 23.57
C GLY A 149 -5.85 8.38 23.07
N LEU A 150 -5.72 8.05 21.78
CA LEU A 150 -4.50 7.43 21.22
C LEU A 150 -3.33 8.42 21.14
N SER A 151 -3.62 9.71 21.12
CA SER A 151 -2.62 10.79 21.03
C SER A 151 -2.21 11.38 22.39
N GLN A 152 -2.75 10.84 23.49
CA GLN A 152 -2.45 11.32 24.83
C GLN A 152 -0.96 11.18 25.22
N ASP A 153 -0.29 10.10 24.80
CA ASP A 153 1.15 9.95 24.98
C ASP A 153 1.92 10.62 23.81
N PRO A 154 2.71 11.69 24.05
CA PRO A 154 3.44 12.37 22.99
C PRO A 154 4.45 11.47 22.27
N VAL A 155 4.99 10.45 22.94
CA VAL A 155 5.98 9.54 22.35
C VAL A 155 5.30 8.55 21.40
N ALA A 156 4.16 7.96 21.80
CA ALA A 156 3.33 7.16 20.92
C ALA A 156 2.77 8.01 19.76
N PHE A 157 2.34 9.24 20.06
CA PHE A 157 1.69 10.11 19.09
C PHE A 157 2.61 10.46 17.91
N LYS A 158 3.87 10.77 18.18
CA LYS A 158 4.90 11.01 17.14
C LYS A 158 5.07 9.83 16.18
N ARG A 159 4.71 8.60 16.56
CA ARG A 159 4.83 7.42 15.68
C ARG A 159 3.78 7.40 14.57
N TYR A 160 2.70 8.16 14.69
CA TYR A 160 1.67 8.27 13.65
C TYR A 160 2.05 9.25 12.53
N TYR A 161 2.96 10.19 12.80
CA TYR A 161 3.49 11.15 11.84
C TYR A 161 4.90 10.72 11.39
N LYS A 162 4.96 9.66 10.57
CA LYS A 162 6.20 9.21 9.94
C LYS A 162 6.46 9.89 8.61
#